data_AF-A0A4U6BTI2-F1
#
_entry.id   AF-A0A4U6BTI2-F1
#
_cell.length_a   1.000
_cell.length_b   1.000
_cell.length_c   1.000
_cell.angle_alpha   90.00
_cell.angle_beta   90.00
_cell.angle_gamma   90.00
#
_symmetry.space_group_name_H-M   'P 1'
#
loop_
_entity.id
_entity.type
_entity.pdbx_description
1 polymer ?
#
loop_
_entity_poly.entity_id
_entity_poly.type
_entity_poly.pdbx_seq_one_letter_code
_entity_poly.pdbx_strand_id
1 'polypeptide(L)' 'METALTAAAIAALIVAASRQAYYSTGRPCACPDDRMRNGRACGSRSAYSRPGGAQPLCSARDVSAKMIEEHRNKIARR' A
#
# COMPACT_ATOMS: atom_id res chain seq x y z
N MET A 1 2.24 -17.68 21.42
CA MET A 1 2.33 -18.10 20.00
C MET A 1 2.57 -16.86 19.18
N GLU A 2 3.84 -16.51 18.99
CA GLU A 2 4.22 -15.35 18.20
C GLU A 2 4.41 -15.84 16.76
N THR A 3 3.34 -15.75 15.97
CA THR A 3 3.38 -16.09 14.55
C THR A 3 4.32 -15.13 13.86
N ALA A 4 5.53 -15.59 13.52
CA ALA A 4 6.41 -14.86 12.62
C ALA A 4 5.64 -14.53 11.34
N LEU A 5 5.43 -13.23 11.08
CA LEU A 5 4.72 -12.78 9.90
C LEU A 5 5.48 -13.24 8.65
N THR A 6 4.78 -13.92 7.74
CA THR A 6 5.34 -14.32 6.45
C THR A 6 5.68 -13.08 5.62
N ALA A 7 6.58 -13.22 4.64
CA ALA A 7 6.91 -12.14 3.72
C ALA A 7 5.66 -11.56 3.02
N ALA A 8 4.70 -12.43 2.66
CA ALA A 8 3.42 -12.02 2.08
C ALA A 8 2.55 -11.22 3.07
N ALA A 9 2.49 -11.63 4.33
CA ALA A 9 1.77 -10.88 5.35
C ALA A 9 2.39 -9.50 5.59
N ILE A 10 3.72 -9.42 5.66
CA ILE A 10 4.45 -8.15 5.79
C ILE A 10 4.21 -7.25 4.57
N ALA A 11 4.27 -7.81 3.35
CA ALA A 11 3.97 -7.06 2.14
C ALA A 11 2.54 -6.51 2.16
N ALA A 12 1.55 -7.29 2.60
CA ALA A 12 0.18 -6.83 2.74
C ALA A 12 0.05 -5.68 3.76
N LEU A 13 0.77 -5.75 4.89
CA LEU A 13 0.81 -4.66 5.88
C LEU A 13 1.44 -3.38 5.31
N ILE A 14 2.54 -3.52 4.56
CA ILE A 14 3.21 -2.37 3.91
C ILE A 14 2.28 -1.71 2.88
N VAL A 15 1.61 -2.50 2.03
CA VAL A 15 0.63 -2.00 1.06
C VAL A 15 -0.52 -1.30 1.77
N ALA A 16 -1.08 -1.91 2.82
CA ALA A 16 -2.17 -1.32 3.59
C ALA A 16 -1.76 0.03 4.21
N ALA A 17 -0.57 0.10 4.82
CA ALA A 17 -0.05 1.33 5.39
C ALA A 17 0.17 2.43 4.32
N SER A 18 0.69 2.06 3.15
CA SER A 18 0.88 2.99 2.03
C SER A 18 -0.44 3.56 1.52
N ARG A 19 -1.45 2.69 1.30
CA ARG A 19 -2.79 3.11 0.90
C ARG A 19 -3.45 4.00 1.95
N GLN A 20 -3.34 3.64 3.23
CA GLN A 20 -3.91 4.41 4.31
C GLN A 20 -3.29 5.81 4.44
N ALA A 21 -1.96 5.91 4.29
CA ALA A 21 -1.28 7.21 4.24
C ALA A 21 -1.83 8.10 3.11
N TYR A 22 -2.12 7.51 1.95
CA TYR A 22 -2.77 8.24 0.86
C TYR A 22 -4.20 8.65 1.20
N TYR A 23 -5.02 7.75 1.74
CA TYR A 23 -6.42 8.04 2.09
C TYR A 23 -6.55 9.14 3.14
N SER A 24 -5.58 9.26 4.04
CA SER A 24 -5.52 10.36 5.03
C SER A 24 -5.43 11.76 4.39
N THR A 25 -5.09 11.87 3.10
CA THR A 25 -5.17 13.14 2.34
C THR A 25 -6.59 13.53 1.92
N GLY A 26 -7.59 12.70 2.22
CA GLY A 26 -8.99 12.90 1.82
C GLY A 26 -9.31 12.47 0.38
N ARG A 27 -8.34 11.88 -0.33
CA ARG A 27 -8.49 11.43 -1.73
C ARG A 27 -8.74 9.91 -1.77
N PRO A 28 -9.80 9.43 -2.43
CA PRO A 28 -10.17 8.01 -2.41
C PRO A 28 -9.43 7.14 -3.44
N CYS A 29 -8.71 7.74 -4.39
CA CYS A 29 -8.12 7.03 -5.53
C CYS A 29 -6.60 6.82 -5.35
N ALA A 30 -6.20 5.97 -4.40
CA ALA A 30 -4.80 5.58 -4.26
C ALA A 30 -4.41 4.65 -5.43
N CYS A 31 -5.22 3.61 -5.64
CA CYS A 31 -4.95 2.51 -6.54
C CYS A 31 -6.00 2.39 -7.66
N PRO A 32 -5.69 1.73 -8.79
CA PRO A 32 -6.60 1.64 -9.95
C PRO A 32 -7.91 0.91 -9.64
N ASP A 33 -7.86 -0.06 -8.72
CA ASP A 33 -8.96 -0.87 -8.22
C ASP A 33 -9.85 -0.15 -7.20
N ASP A 34 -9.41 1.02 -6.69
CA ASP A 34 -10.23 1.84 -5.79
C ASP A 34 -11.51 2.34 -6.49
N ARG A 35 -12.51 2.67 -5.67
CA ARG A 35 -13.77 3.23 -6.15
C ARG A 35 -13.92 4.69 -5.74
N MET A 36 -14.36 5.47 -6.70
CA MET A 36 -14.83 6.83 -6.49
C MET A 36 -16.15 6.84 -5.71
N ARG A 37 -16.52 8.00 -5.15
CA ARG A 37 -17.78 8.17 -4.41
C ARG A 37 -19.04 7.84 -5.23
N ASN A 38 -18.95 7.91 -6.56
CA ASN A 38 -20.03 7.54 -7.49
C ASN A 38 -19.98 6.06 -7.91
N GLY A 39 -19.19 5.23 -7.25
CA GLY A 39 -19.08 3.78 -7.51
C GLY A 39 -18.19 3.38 -8.69
N ARG A 40 -17.70 4.33 -9.50
CA ARG A 40 -16.81 4.04 -10.63
C ARG A 40 -15.41 3.68 -10.14
N ALA A 41 -14.73 2.77 -10.85
CA ALA A 41 -13.31 2.49 -10.61
C ALA A 41 -12.45 3.73 -10.91
N CYS A 42 -11.41 3.93 -10.12
CA CYS A 42 -10.45 5.02 -10.31
C CYS A 42 -9.63 4.82 -11.60
N GLY A 43 -9.19 3.58 -11.87
CA GLY A 43 -8.43 3.22 -13.07
C GLY A 43 -7.21 4.11 -13.27
N SER A 44 -7.08 4.69 -14.46
CA SER A 44 -5.99 5.62 -14.83
C SER A 44 -5.99 6.94 -14.06
N ARG A 45 -7.04 7.22 -13.27
CA ARG A 45 -7.12 8.42 -12.40
C ARG A 45 -6.58 8.14 -11.00
N SER A 46 -6.14 6.92 -10.69
CA SER A 46 -5.49 6.60 -9.43
C SER A 46 -4.14 7.31 -9.29
N ALA A 47 -3.72 7.59 -8.07
CA ALA A 47 -2.41 8.17 -7.82
C ALA A 47 -1.29 7.28 -8.37
N TYR A 48 -1.41 5.96 -8.18
CA TYR A 48 -0.51 4.95 -8.74
C TYR A 48 -0.31 5.07 -10.27
N SER A 49 -1.38 5.34 -11.03
CA SER A 49 -1.30 5.42 -12.50
C SER A 49 -1.08 6.83 -13.05
N ARG A 50 -1.27 7.88 -12.25
CA ARG A 50 -1.23 9.27 -12.73
C ARG A 50 0.21 9.82 -12.80
N PRO A 51 0.63 10.41 -13.93
CA PRO A 51 1.91 11.10 -14.01
C PRO A 51 2.01 12.24 -12.98
N GLY A 52 3.12 12.28 -12.24
CA GLY A 52 3.37 13.30 -11.20
C GLY A 52 2.49 13.19 -9.95
N GLY A 53 1.76 12.09 -9.78
CA GLY A 53 0.97 11.81 -8.58
C GLY A 53 1.81 11.27 -7.42
N ALA A 54 1.14 11.05 -6.28
CA ALA A 54 1.69 10.21 -5.22
C ALA A 54 1.86 8.78 -5.75
N GLN A 55 2.88 8.06 -5.28
CA GLN A 55 3.18 6.68 -5.70
C GLN A 55 2.87 5.72 -4.54
N PRO A 56 1.58 5.47 -4.22
CA PRO A 56 1.23 4.47 -3.22
C PRO A 56 1.57 3.07 -3.70
N LEU A 57 1.83 2.15 -2.78
CA LEU A 57 1.96 0.73 -3.07
C LEU A 57 0.56 0.11 -3.14
N CYS A 58 0.26 -0.61 -4.22
CA CYS A 58 -1.07 -1.15 -4.47
C CYS A 58 -1.10 -2.68 -4.41
N SER A 59 0.03 -3.34 -4.63
CA SER A 59 0.17 -4.80 -4.63
C SER A 59 1.43 -5.24 -3.90
N ALA A 60 1.45 -6.49 -3.44
CA ALA A 60 2.65 -7.13 -2.90
C ALA A 60 3.81 -7.15 -3.90
N ARG A 61 3.53 -7.07 -5.21
CA ARG A 61 4.54 -6.95 -6.26
C ARG A 61 5.28 -5.61 -6.25
N ASP A 62 4.64 -4.56 -5.73
CA ASP A 62 5.27 -3.25 -5.57
C ASP A 62 6.20 -3.23 -4.34
N VAL A 63 6.14 -4.25 -3.47
CA VAL A 63 6.95 -4.35 -2.25
C VAL A 63 8.23 -5.11 -2.54
N SER A 64 9.37 -4.47 -2.28
CA SER A 64 10.69 -5.10 -2.45
C SER A 64 11.07 -5.91 -1.20
N ALA A 65 11.96 -6.89 -1.38
CA ALA A 65 12.51 -7.67 -0.27
C ALA A 65 13.14 -6.78 0.82
N LYS A 66 13.77 -5.65 0.40
CA LYS A 66 14.34 -4.66 1.32
C LYS A 66 13.28 -4.03 2.24
N MET A 67 12.12 -3.66 1.70
CA MET A 67 11.03 -3.09 2.53
C MET A 67 10.51 -4.10 3.57
N ILE A 68 10.42 -5.38 3.19
CA ILE A 68 10.00 -6.46 4.09
C ILE A 68 11.01 -6.62 5.23
N GLU A 69 12.30 -6.66 4.90
CA GLU A 69 13.38 -6.79 5.88
C GLU A 69 13.43 -5.59 6.83
N GLU A 70 13.29 -4.37 6.31
CA GLU A 70 13.17 -3.16 7.14
C GLU A 70 11.97 -3.23 8.08
N HIS A 71 10.84 -3.76 7.62
CA HIS A 71 9.65 -3.93 8.46
C HIS A 71 9.87 -4.98 9.56
N ARG A 72 10.52 -6.11 9.26
CA ARG A 72 10.92 -7.11 10.26
C ARG A 72 11.80 -6.50 11.33
N ASN A 73 12.81 -5.74 10.91
CA ASN A 73 13.71 -5.05 11.84
C ASN A 73 12.98 -4.02 12.71
N LYS A 74 11.98 -3.32 12.17
CA LYS A 74 11.14 -2.40 12.95
C LYS A 74 10.31 -3.10 14.00
N ILE A 75 9.75 -4.28 13.69
CA ILE A 75 8.98 -5.09 14.64
C ILE A 75 9.92 -5.66 15.73
N ALA A 76 11.08 -6.19 15.36
CA ALA A 76 12.03 -6.80 16.30
C ALA A 76 12.69 -5.79 17.25
N ARG A 77 12.70 -4.50 16.90
CA ARG A 77 13.21 -3.41 17.74
C ARG A 77 12.13 -2.77 18.63
N ARG A 78 10.88 -3.21 18.48
CA ARG A 78 9.73 -2.69 19.20
C ARG A 78 9.43 -3.55 20.41
#